data_AF-A0A1Y1VQ40-F1
#
_entry.id   AF-A0A1Y1VQ40-F1
#
_cell.length_a   1.000
_cell.length_b   1.000
_cell.length_c   1.000
_cell.angle_alpha   90.00
_cell.angle_beta   90.00
_cell.angle_gamma   90.00
#
_symmetry.space_group_name_H-M   'P 1'
#
loop_
_entity.id
_entity.type
_entity.pdbx_description
1 polymer ?
#
loop_
_entity_poly.entity_id
_entity_poly.type
_entity_poly.pdbx_seq_one_letter_code
_entity_poly.pdbx_strand_id
1 'polypeptide(L)'
;MRKYYNRIKQNILNNYRGTLLDIGHEKKKVLKERVSKSEIRNRISILQNTIENVKLNNTYDVVSCFFTLNDLTYTNISDMLENISKNINGIFSV
;
A
#
# COMPACT_ATOMS: atom_id res chain seq x y z
N MET A 1 -15.91 1.55 26.19
CA MET A 1 -15.21 2.03 24.96
C MET A 1 -14.21 1.00 24.38
N ARG A 2 -13.23 0.50 25.15
CA ARG A 2 -12.16 -0.41 24.64
C ARG A 2 -12.63 -1.70 23.96
N LYS A 3 -13.74 -2.30 24.45
CA LYS A 3 -14.37 -3.50 23.84
C LYS A 3 -14.84 -3.26 22.40
N TYR A 4 -15.43 -2.09 22.12
CA TYR A 4 -15.91 -1.74 20.78
C TYR A 4 -14.75 -1.45 19.82
N TYR A 5 -13.72 -0.76 20.31
CA TYR A 5 -12.50 -0.51 19.54
C TYR A 5 -11.86 -1.81 19.01
N ASN A 6 -11.66 -2.80 19.90
CA ASN A 6 -11.07 -4.07 19.49
C ASN A 6 -11.95 -4.81 18.47
N ARG A 7 -13.27 -4.78 18.64
CA ARG A 7 -14.20 -5.44 17.71
C ARG A 7 -14.20 -4.78 16.33
N ILE A 8 -14.21 -3.44 16.27
CA ILE A 8 -14.12 -2.68 15.03
C ILE A 8 -12.79 -2.97 14.33
N LYS A 9 -11.68 -2.88 15.07
CA LYS A 9 -10.34 -3.17 14.56
C LYS A 9 -10.27 -4.58 13.96
N GLN A 10 -10.73 -5.60 14.68
CA GLN A 10 -10.70 -6.98 14.19
C GLN A 10 -11.58 -7.18 12.95
N ASN A 11 -12.75 -6.55 12.89
CA ASN A 11 -13.60 -6.59 11.69
C ASN A 11 -12.90 -6.00 10.47
N ILE A 12 -12.24 -4.84 10.63
CA ILE A 12 -11.47 -4.22 9.55
C ILE A 12 -10.33 -5.16 9.11
N LEU A 13 -9.53 -5.66 10.06
CA LEU A 13 -8.40 -6.54 9.75
C LEU A 13 -8.81 -7.88 9.11
N ASN A 14 -10.05 -8.33 9.34
CA ASN A 14 -10.57 -9.55 8.72
C ASN A 14 -11.02 -9.35 7.28
N ASN A 15 -11.55 -8.16 6.96
CA ASN A 15 -12.17 -7.88 5.67
C ASN A 15 -11.20 -7.24 4.67
N TYR A 16 -10.18 -6.53 5.14
CA TYR A 16 -9.26 -5.79 4.27
C TYR A 16 -7.89 -6.45 4.20
N ARG A 17 -7.30 -6.39 3.01
CA ARG A 17 -5.91 -6.76 2.71
C ARG A 17 -5.22 -5.57 2.06
N GLY A 18 -3.90 -5.52 2.15
CA GLY A 18 -3.13 -4.41 1.61
C GLY A 18 -1.87 -4.86 0.89
N THR A 19 -1.36 -4.00 0.03
CA THR A 19 -0.03 -4.13 -0.58
C THR A 19 0.75 -2.86 -0.31
N LEU A 20 1.94 -3.01 0.28
CA LEU A 20 2.91 -1.91 0.38
C LEU A 20 3.80 -1.96 -0.86
N LEU A 21 3.85 -0.86 -1.60
CA LEU A 21 4.60 -0.71 -2.84
C LEU A 21 5.84 0.17 -2.64
N ASP A 22 6.89 -0.11 -3.41
CA ASP A 22 8.10 0.71 -3.56
C ASP A 22 8.79 1.11 -2.25
N ILE A 23 8.95 0.11 -1.36
CA ILE A 23 9.75 0.31 -0.17
C ILE A 23 11.23 0.15 -0.54
N GLY A 24 11.98 1.26 -0.53
CA GLY A 24 13.40 1.26 -0.88
C GLY A 24 14.21 0.15 -0.18
N HIS A 25 15.26 -0.34 -0.84
CA HIS A 25 16.02 -1.54 -0.45
C HIS A 25 16.44 -1.54 1.04
N GLU A 26 16.99 -0.43 1.52
CA GLU A 26 17.44 -0.26 2.92
C GLU A 26 16.30 -0.36 3.93
N LYS A 27 15.10 0.11 3.57
CA LYS A 27 13.93 0.13 4.46
C LYS A 27 13.17 -1.21 4.46
N LYS A 28 13.37 -2.04 3.43
CA LYS A 28 12.66 -3.32 3.27
C LYS A 28 12.89 -4.29 4.42
N LYS A 29 14.14 -4.45 4.89
CA LYS A 29 14.46 -5.39 5.97
C LYS A 29 13.76 -5.00 7.28
N VAL A 30 13.90 -3.74 7.66
CA VAL A 30 13.27 -3.18 8.86
C VAL A 30 11.74 -3.27 8.79
N LEU A 31 11.16 -2.94 7.63
CA LEU A 31 9.70 -3.02 7.47
C LEU A 31 9.19 -4.46 7.53
N LYS A 32 9.86 -5.40 6.84
CA LYS A 32 9.51 -6.83 6.91
C LYS A 32 9.53 -7.35 8.34
N GLU A 33 10.52 -6.95 9.14
CA GLU A 33 10.59 -7.34 10.56
C GLU A 33 9.45 -6.72 11.39
N ARG A 34 9.11 -5.46 11.15
CA ARG A 34 7.98 -4.81 11.83
C ARG A 34 6.65 -5.45 11.46
N VAL A 35 6.46 -5.74 10.16
CA VAL A 35 5.25 -6.39 9.66
C VAL A 35 5.15 -7.81 10.21
N SER A 36 6.23 -8.59 10.29
CA SER A 36 6.17 -9.96 10.83
C SER A 36 5.74 -10.03 12.30
N LYS A 37 6.07 -9.01 13.09
CA LYS A 37 5.66 -8.85 14.50
C LYS A 37 4.27 -8.22 14.67
N SER A 38 3.65 -7.74 13.59
CA SER A 38 2.37 -7.04 13.62
C SER A 38 1.16 -7.99 13.50
N GLU A 39 -0.01 -7.51 13.94
CA GLU A 39 -1.29 -8.23 13.76
C GLU A 39 -1.72 -8.35 12.28
N ILE A 40 -1.12 -7.56 11.39
CA ILE A 40 -1.47 -7.49 9.95
C ILE A 40 -0.54 -8.31 9.06
N ARG A 41 0.40 -9.07 9.65
CA ARG A 41 1.44 -9.81 8.91
C ARG A 41 0.94 -10.70 7.78
N ASN A 42 -0.22 -11.33 7.96
CA ASN A 42 -0.83 -12.24 6.98
C ASN A 42 -1.82 -11.53 6.04
N ARG A 43 -1.99 -10.21 6.21
CA ARG A 43 -2.94 -9.38 5.47
C ARG A 43 -2.26 -8.37 4.55
N ILE A 44 -0.97 -8.14 4.75
CA ILE A 44 -0.16 -7.23 3.93
C ILE A 44 0.85 -8.02 3.11
N SER A 45 0.86 -7.78 1.80
CA SER A 45 1.98 -8.13 0.94
C SER A 45 2.91 -6.94 0.74
N ILE A 46 4.19 -7.22 0.51
CA ILE A 46 5.19 -6.21 0.19
C ILE A 46 5.62 -6.46 -1.25
N LEU A 47 5.33 -5.49 -2.13
CA LEU A 47 5.75 -5.49 -3.51
C LEU A 47 6.88 -4.49 -3.69
N GLN A 48 8.04 -4.97 -4.13
CA GLN A 48 9.15 -4.11 -4.46
C GLN A 48 9.16 -3.89 -5.97
N ASN A 49 8.98 -2.64 -6.37
CA ASN A 49 9.05 -2.20 -7.76
C ASN A 49 9.24 -0.68 -7.75
N THR A 50 9.72 -0.09 -8.83
CA THR A 50 9.66 1.37 -8.99
C THR A 50 8.22 1.78 -9.26
N ILE A 51 7.74 2.79 -8.54
CA ILE A 51 6.33 3.19 -8.60
C ILE A 51 5.90 3.64 -10.01
N GLU A 52 6.84 4.18 -10.78
CA GLU A 52 6.67 4.61 -12.17
C GLU A 52 6.39 3.46 -13.13
N ASN A 53 6.95 2.27 -12.90
CA ASN A 53 6.90 1.12 -13.82
C ASN A 53 6.25 -0.11 -13.17
N VAL A 54 5.40 0.10 -12.17
CA VAL A 54 4.80 -0.99 -11.43
C VAL A 54 3.85 -1.80 -12.31
N LYS A 55 4.07 -3.12 -12.34
CA LYS A 55 3.09 -4.08 -12.86
C LYS A 55 2.29 -4.65 -11.69
N LEU A 56 1.08 -4.15 -11.53
CA LEU A 56 0.15 -4.63 -10.52
C LEU A 56 -0.66 -5.81 -11.10
N ASN A 57 -0.61 -6.96 -10.41
CA ASN A 57 -1.34 -8.16 -10.83
C ASN A 57 -2.74 -8.27 -10.20
N ASN A 58 -3.06 -7.36 -9.28
CA ASN A 58 -4.34 -7.32 -8.60
C ASN A 58 -5.03 -5.99 -8.89
N THR A 59 -6.35 -5.97 -8.74
CA THR A 59 -7.13 -4.73 -8.71
C THR A 59 -7.34 -4.29 -7.25
N TYR A 60 -7.31 -3.00 -7.01
CA TYR A 60 -7.40 -2.37 -5.70
C TYR A 60 -8.59 -1.45 -5.65
N ASP A 61 -9.38 -1.52 -4.59
CA ASP A 61 -10.53 -0.63 -4.39
C ASP A 61 -10.09 0.75 -3.89
N VAL A 62 -8.98 0.80 -3.16
CA VAL A 62 -8.41 2.02 -2.58
C VAL A 62 -6.90 2.01 -2.76
N VAL A 63 -6.36 3.10 -3.27
CA VAL A 63 -4.92 3.37 -3.30
C VAL A 63 -4.65 4.68 -2.57
N SER A 64 -3.67 4.66 -1.68
CA SER A 64 -3.22 5.84 -0.93
C SER A 64 -1.74 6.10 -1.19
N CYS A 65 -1.38 7.32 -1.55
CA CYS A 65 0.00 7.73 -1.83
C CYS A 65 0.38 8.92 -0.95
N PHE A 66 1.12 8.68 0.14
CA PHE A 66 1.56 9.73 1.07
C PHE A 66 3.05 10.03 0.90
N PHE A 67 3.39 11.32 0.85
CA PHE A 67 4.77 11.86 0.79
C PHE A 67 5.60 11.51 -0.46
N THR A 68 5.30 10.43 -1.19
CA THR A 68 6.05 10.01 -2.38
C THR A 68 6.02 11.03 -3.52
N LEU A 69 4.90 11.75 -3.68
CA LEU A 69 4.74 12.71 -4.79
C LEU A 69 5.74 13.87 -4.74
N ASN A 70 6.24 14.22 -3.55
CA ASN A 70 7.18 15.34 -3.40
C ASN A 70 8.56 15.05 -4.01
N ASP A 71 8.90 13.79 -4.16
CA ASP A 71 10.21 13.34 -4.61
C ASP A 71 10.22 12.98 -6.12
N LEU A 72 9.08 13.11 -6.80
CA LEU A 72 8.90 12.71 -8.20
C LEU A 72 8.80 13.90 -9.14
N THR A 73 9.33 13.75 -10.36
CA THR A 73 9.08 14.73 -11.43
C THR A 73 7.63 14.63 -11.92
N TYR A 74 7.13 15.66 -12.58
CA TYR A 74 5.79 15.64 -13.19
C TYR A 74 5.60 14.44 -14.13
N THR A 75 6.61 14.12 -14.95
CA THR A 75 6.58 12.95 -15.84
C THR A 75 6.45 11.66 -15.05
N ASN A 76 7.25 11.47 -13.99
CA ASN A 76 7.18 10.28 -13.15
C ASN A 76 5.82 10.14 -12.45
N ILE A 77 5.21 11.25 -12.02
CA ILE A 77 3.86 11.26 -11.44
C ILE A 77 2.82 10.83 -12.49
N SER A 78 2.91 11.37 -13.70
CA SER A 78 2.01 11.01 -14.80
C SER A 78 2.09 9.53 -15.13
N ASP A 79 3.30 8.99 -15.30
CA ASP A 79 3.54 7.58 -15.62
C ASP A 79 3.04 6.66 -14.50
N MET A 80 3.29 7.04 -13.24
CA MET A 80 2.77 6.34 -12.07
C MET A 80 1.24 6.31 -12.09
N LEU A 81 0.57 7.46 -12.28
CA LEU A 81 -0.89 7.53 -12.28
C LEU A 81 -1.48 6.69 -13.42
N GLU A 82 -0.88 6.74 -14.61
CA GLU A 82 -1.32 5.92 -15.74
C GLU A 82 -1.24 4.44 -15.39
N ASN A 83 -0.12 3.99 -14.79
CA ASN A 83 0.08 2.58 -14.47
C ASN A 83 -0.82 2.09 -13.33
N ILE A 84 -0.98 2.87 -12.26
CA ILE A 84 -1.84 2.47 -11.14
C ILE A 84 -3.32 2.52 -11.56
N SER A 85 -3.75 3.50 -12.37
CA SER A 85 -5.16 3.66 -12.78
C SER A 85 -5.75 2.42 -13.45
N LYS A 86 -4.92 1.61 -14.13
CA LYS A 86 -5.30 0.33 -14.76
C LYS A 86 -5.77 -0.73 -13.76
N ASN A 87 -5.46 -0.53 -12.48
CA ASN A 87 -5.69 -1.48 -11.40
C ASN A 87 -6.47 -0.86 -10.23
N ILE A 88 -7.13 0.30 -10.39
CA ILE A 88 -7.99 0.91 -9.36
C ILE A 88 -9.46 0.81 -9.77
N ASN A 89 -10.30 0.25 -8.91
CA ASN A 89 -11.77 0.24 -9.10
C ASN A 89 -12.50 1.34 -8.32
N GLY A 90 -11.83 1.99 -7.36
CA GLY A 90 -12.46 2.98 -6.48
C GLY A 90 -11.63 4.24 -6.34
N ILE A 91 -11.09 4.46 -5.14
CA ILE A 91 -10.55 5.76 -4.73
C ILE A 91 -9.03 5.79 -4.82
N PHE A 92 -8.50 6.85 -5.41
CA PHE A 92 -7.11 7.26 -5.25
C PHE A 92 -7.04 8.46 -4.29
N SER A 93 -6.27 8.32 -3.21
CA SER A 93 -6.06 9.35 -2.18
C SER A 93 -4.59 9.75 -2.13
N VAL A 94 -4.32 11.05 -2.03
CA VAL A 94 -2.99 11.65 -1.88
C VAL A 94 -2.89 12.42 -0.56
#